data_AF-V8NDJ8-F1
#
_entry.id   AF-V8NDJ8-F1
#
_cell.length_a   1.000
_cell.length_b   1.000
_cell.length_c   1.000
_cell.angle_alpha   90.00
_cell.angle_beta   90.00
_cell.angle_gamma   90.00
#
_symmetry.space_group_name_H-M   'P 1'
#
loop_
_entity.id
_entity.type
_entity.pdbx_description
1 polymer ?
#
loop_
_entity_poly.entity_id
_entity_poly.type
_entity_poly.pdbx_seq_one_letter_code
_entity_poly.pdbx_strand_id
1 'polypeptide(L)'
;MRISDPILNMDMANYSEVLDPNYANLEFETIQVLYNGNGSCSAEPFNMNSTDHVIGGICAICGDRATGKHYGASSCDGCKGFFRRSIRKSHVYSCRFSRQCIVDKDKRNQCRYCRLKKCFRAGMKKEGN
;
A
#
# COMPACT_ATOMS: atom_id res chain seq x y z
N MET A 1 -15.99 28.97 45.00
CA MET A 1 -14.54 29.20 45.13
C MET A 1 -13.95 29.26 43.73
N ARG A 2 -12.93 30.10 43.57
CA ARG A 2 -12.54 30.78 42.33
C ARG A 2 -11.94 29.86 41.26
N ILE A 3 -12.17 30.27 40.02
CA ILE A 3 -11.62 29.77 38.75
C ILE A 3 -10.12 30.03 38.70
N SER A 4 -9.33 29.06 38.23
CA SER A 4 -7.95 29.27 37.79
C SER A 4 -7.49 28.15 36.86
N ASP A 5 -7.43 28.47 35.57
CA ASP A 5 -6.48 27.94 34.58
C ASP A 5 -5.69 29.16 34.06
N PRO A 6 -4.54 29.06 33.36
CA PRO A 6 -3.71 27.91 32.95
C PRO A 6 -2.22 28.12 33.37
N ILE A 7 -1.25 27.39 32.78
CA ILE A 7 0.12 27.83 32.37
C ILE A 7 1.16 26.67 32.47
N LEU A 8 1.60 26.23 31.29
CA LEU A 8 2.97 25.94 30.82
C LEU A 8 4.01 25.41 31.82
N ASN A 9 4.71 24.32 31.45
CA ASN A 9 6.18 24.23 31.48
C ASN A 9 6.69 22.95 30.76
N MET A 10 6.70 23.00 29.43
CA MET A 10 7.94 22.80 28.62
C MET A 10 8.78 24.08 28.84
N ASP A 11 10.10 24.17 28.99
CA ASP A 11 11.27 23.34 28.69
C ASP A 11 12.49 23.95 29.45
N MET A 12 13.70 23.41 29.20
CA MET A 12 15.03 24.07 29.22
C MET A 12 15.94 23.92 30.46
N ALA A 13 16.82 22.90 30.41
CA ALA A 13 18.27 23.03 30.61
C ALA A 13 18.89 21.63 30.35
N ASN A 14 19.48 21.36 29.19
CA ASN A 14 20.90 21.66 28.99
C ASN A 14 21.18 21.97 27.51
N TYR A 15 21.15 23.27 27.22
CA TYR A 15 21.76 23.91 26.08
C TYR A 15 23.27 23.91 26.35
N SER A 16 24.07 23.36 25.43
CA SER A 16 25.55 23.44 25.38
C SER A 16 26.35 22.20 25.80
N GLU A 17 26.15 21.03 25.18
CA GLU A 17 27.18 20.02 24.83
C GLU A 17 26.55 19.16 23.70
N VAL A 18 26.96 19.09 22.43
CA VAL A 18 28.23 19.31 21.75
C VAL A 18 27.86 19.62 20.29
N LEU A 19 28.32 20.78 19.79
CA LEU A 19 28.47 21.03 18.37
C LEU A 19 29.59 20.10 17.86
N ASP A 20 29.26 18.86 17.51
CA ASP A 20 30.15 17.99 16.77
C ASP A 20 29.59 17.78 15.35
N PRO A 21 30.25 18.31 14.30
CA PRO A 21 29.86 18.09 12.91
C PRO A 21 29.92 16.61 12.46
N ASN A 22 30.52 15.70 13.23
CA ASN A 22 30.69 14.31 12.84
C ASN A 22 29.52 13.37 13.19
N TYR A 23 28.57 13.74 14.05
CA TYR A 23 27.44 12.84 14.36
C TYR A 23 26.39 12.79 13.23
N ALA A 24 26.26 13.86 12.43
CA ALA A 24 25.38 13.88 11.27
C ALA A 24 25.87 13.01 10.10
N ASN A 25 27.12 12.52 10.13
CA ASN A 25 27.70 11.69 9.07
C ASN A 25 27.52 10.18 9.30
N LEU A 26 27.16 9.74 10.51
CA LEU A 26 26.99 8.30 10.80
C LEU A 26 25.63 7.73 10.34
N GLU A 27 24.64 8.58 10.01
CA GLU A 27 23.36 8.11 9.45
C GLU A 27 23.34 8.09 7.91
N PHE A 28 24.39 8.58 7.24
CA PHE A 28 24.49 8.49 5.78
C PHE A 28 25.40 7.34 5.29
N GLU A 29 26.38 6.89 6.08
CA GLU A 29 27.24 5.77 5.66
C GLU A 29 26.58 4.38 5.77
N THR A 30 25.63 4.18 6.68
CA THR A 30 24.96 2.88 6.86
C THR A 30 23.95 2.55 5.75
N ILE A 31 23.56 3.52 4.92
CA ILE A 31 22.72 3.29 3.74
C ILE A 31 23.53 2.81 2.52
N GLN A 32 24.84 3.07 2.47
CA GLN A 32 25.67 2.67 1.32
C GLN A 32 26.17 1.21 1.37
N VAL A 33 26.15 0.52 2.51
CA VAL A 33 26.77 -0.82 2.62
C VAL A 33 25.83 -1.98 2.22
N LEU A 34 24.51 -1.78 2.13
CA LEU A 34 23.59 -2.83 1.65
C LEU A 34 23.22 -2.71 0.15
N TYR A 35 23.65 -1.63 -0.53
CA TYR A 35 23.42 -1.44 -1.97
C TYR A 35 24.63 -1.77 -2.85
N ASN A 36 25.63 -2.49 -2.32
CA ASN A 36 26.73 -3.06 -3.11
C ASN A 36 26.52 -4.56 -3.35
N GLY A 37 25.36 -4.89 -3.90
CA GLY A 37 25.09 -6.17 -4.55
C GLY A 37 24.61 -5.89 -5.97
N ASN A 38 25.52 -6.04 -6.94
CA ASN A 38 25.34 -5.94 -8.39
C ASN A 38 23.88 -6.16 -8.88
N GLY A 39 23.16 -5.07 -9.13
CA GLY A 39 21.77 -5.07 -9.60
C GLY A 39 21.33 -3.66 -9.99
N SER A 40 21.65 -3.25 -11.20
CA SER A 40 21.30 -1.94 -11.75
C SER A 40 19.78 -1.76 -11.86
N CYS A 41 19.18 -0.90 -11.03
CA CYS A 41 17.86 -0.33 -11.27
C CYS A 41 17.94 1.19 -11.26
N SER A 42 17.85 1.80 -12.43
CA SER A 42 17.69 3.23 -12.61
C SER A 42 16.36 3.68 -12.01
N ALA A 43 16.40 4.70 -11.15
CA ALA A 43 15.23 5.42 -10.68
C ALA A 43 14.72 6.31 -11.82
N GLU A 44 13.80 5.79 -12.63
CA GLU A 44 13.08 6.58 -13.62
C GLU A 44 11.82 7.21 -12.98
N PRO A 45 11.47 8.47 -13.31
CA PRO A 45 10.23 9.08 -12.86
C PRO A 45 9.06 8.32 -13.49
N PHE A 46 8.15 7.76 -12.69
CA PHE A 46 6.95 7.07 -13.18
C PHE A 46 6.00 8.06 -13.88
N ASN A 47 6.27 8.26 -15.17
CA ASN A 47 5.43 8.96 -16.11
C ASN A 47 4.22 8.07 -16.43
N MET A 48 3.06 8.40 -15.86
CA MET A 48 1.79 7.75 -16.16
C MET A 48 1.27 8.20 -17.53
N ASN A 49 1.93 7.76 -18.60
CA ASN A 49 1.38 7.88 -19.94
C ASN A 49 1.39 6.54 -20.66
N SER A 50 0.22 6.21 -21.19
CA SER A 50 -0.19 4.87 -21.62
C SER A 50 0.37 4.53 -23.00
N THR A 51 0.99 3.36 -23.16
CA THR A 51 0.88 2.56 -24.38
C THR A 51 0.88 1.08 -24.05
N ASP A 52 0.00 0.40 -24.76
CA ASP A 52 -0.44 -0.98 -24.67
C ASP A 52 0.68 -2.01 -24.95
N HIS A 53 0.43 -3.24 -24.49
CA HIS A 53 1.16 -4.49 -24.77
C HIS A 53 2.47 -4.85 -24.01
N VAL A 54 2.23 -5.68 -22.97
CA VAL A 54 3.05 -6.83 -22.50
C VAL A 54 4.34 -6.53 -21.72
N ILE A 55 4.23 -5.75 -20.64
CA ILE A 55 4.92 -6.11 -19.39
C ILE A 55 3.81 -6.47 -18.40
N GLY A 56 3.63 -7.77 -18.15
CA GLY A 56 2.54 -8.28 -17.33
C GLY A 56 2.58 -7.67 -15.94
N GLY A 57 1.70 -6.69 -15.70
CA GLY A 57 1.64 -5.99 -14.43
C GLY A 57 1.29 -6.91 -13.27
N ILE A 58 1.35 -6.36 -12.05
CA ILE A 58 0.94 -7.05 -10.84
C ILE A 58 -0.54 -6.79 -10.58
N CYS A 59 -1.26 -7.81 -10.09
CA CYS A 59 -2.64 -7.68 -9.65
C CYS A 59 -2.71 -6.75 -8.43
N ALA A 60 -3.35 -5.60 -8.57
CA ALA A 60 -3.48 -4.61 -7.50
C ALA A 60 -4.21 -5.12 -6.24
N ILE A 61 -4.89 -6.27 -6.34
CA ILE A 61 -5.66 -6.87 -5.25
C ILE A 61 -4.81 -7.86 -4.45
N CYS A 62 -4.09 -8.77 -5.11
CA CYS A 62 -3.43 -9.88 -4.41
C CYS A 62 -1.96 -10.06 -4.75
N GLY A 63 -1.35 -9.21 -5.57
CA GLY A 63 0.07 -9.32 -5.92
C GLY A 63 0.42 -10.44 -6.91
N ASP A 64 -0.58 -11.20 -7.39
CA ASP A 64 -0.39 -12.26 -8.38
C ASP A 64 -0.17 -11.66 -9.79
N ARG A 65 0.30 -12.46 -10.75
CA ARG A 65 0.51 -11.99 -12.13
C ARG A 65 -0.83 -11.51 -12.73
N ALA A 66 -0.89 -10.24 -13.14
CA ALA A 66 -2.08 -9.70 -13.78
C ALA A 66 -2.20 -10.26 -15.20
N THR A 67 -3.46 -10.46 -15.62
CA THR A 67 -3.78 -10.83 -17.00
C THR A 67 -4.26 -9.64 -17.83
N GLY A 68 -4.38 -8.47 -17.19
CA GLY A 68 -4.77 -7.20 -17.81
C GLY A 68 -5.60 -6.32 -16.88
N LYS A 69 -6.22 -5.29 -17.45
CA LYS A 69 -7.18 -4.43 -16.76
C LYS A 69 -8.58 -5.06 -16.84
N HIS A 70 -9.19 -5.32 -15.68
CA HIS A 70 -10.55 -5.84 -15.59
C HIS A 70 -11.37 -4.97 -14.66
N TYR A 71 -12.58 -4.58 -15.07
CA TYR A 71 -13.47 -3.73 -14.26
C TYR A 71 -12.86 -2.40 -13.81
N GLY A 72 -11.86 -1.88 -14.54
CA GLY A 72 -11.19 -0.62 -14.21
C GLY A 72 -9.83 -0.75 -13.51
N ALA A 73 -9.39 -1.94 -13.10
CA ALA A 73 -8.11 -2.13 -12.38
C ALA A 73 -7.26 -3.30 -12.91
N SER A 74 -5.93 -3.18 -12.79
CA SER A 74 -5.00 -4.30 -13.06
C SER A 74 -5.29 -5.47 -12.12
N SER A 75 -5.65 -6.63 -12.68
CA SER A 75 -5.99 -7.80 -11.88
C SER A 75 -5.67 -9.13 -12.56
N CYS A 76 -5.50 -10.18 -11.76
CA CYS A 76 -5.39 -11.56 -12.22
C CYS A 76 -6.78 -12.20 -12.41
N ASP A 77 -6.83 -13.34 -13.10
CA ASP A 77 -8.09 -14.04 -13.39
C ASP A 77 -8.88 -14.43 -12.12
N GLY A 78 -8.17 -14.76 -11.04
CA GLY A 78 -8.79 -15.07 -9.76
C GLY A 78 -9.57 -13.89 -9.17
N CYS A 79 -8.98 -12.68 -9.22
CA CYS A 79 -9.62 -11.47 -8.70
C CYS A 79 -10.68 -10.91 -9.66
N LYS A 80 -10.46 -10.99 -10.97
CA LYS A 80 -11.48 -10.74 -12.00
C LYS A 80 -12.74 -11.58 -11.76
N GLY A 81 -12.58 -12.90 -11.68
CA GLY A 81 -13.69 -13.83 -11.51
C GLY A 81 -14.39 -13.69 -10.17
N PHE A 82 -13.62 -13.42 -9.10
CA PHE A 82 -14.18 -13.13 -7.79
C PHE A 82 -15.06 -11.88 -7.81
N PHE A 83 -14.54 -10.74 -8.26
CA PHE A 83 -15.27 -9.47 -8.31
C PHE A 83 -16.55 -9.60 -9.12
N ARG A 84 -16.44 -10.20 -10.32
CA ARG A 84 -17.56 -10.50 -11.21
C ARG A 84 -18.71 -11.26 -10.52
N ARG A 85 -18.39 -12.31 -9.76
CA ARG A 85 -19.42 -13.09 -9.03
C ARG A 85 -20.00 -12.28 -7.88
N SER A 86 -19.18 -11.53 -7.16
CA SER A 86 -19.59 -10.70 -6.04
C SER A 86 -20.61 -9.63 -6.44
N ILE A 87 -20.35 -8.90 -7.53
CA ILE A 87 -21.24 -7.81 -7.96
C ILE A 87 -22.50 -8.30 -8.70
N ARG A 88 -22.46 -9.43 -9.42
CA ARG A 88 -23.64 -9.92 -10.16
C ARG A 88 -24.75 -10.38 -9.23
N LYS A 89 -24.39 -10.97 -8.09
CA LYS A 89 -25.34 -11.44 -7.08
C LYS A 89 -25.45 -10.48 -5.90
N SER A 90 -24.86 -9.28 -6.01
CA SER A 90 -24.81 -8.28 -4.93
C SER A 90 -24.42 -8.91 -3.58
N HIS A 91 -23.39 -9.78 -3.58
CA HIS A 91 -22.99 -10.51 -2.39
C HIS A 91 -22.52 -9.57 -1.29
N VAL A 92 -23.16 -9.68 -0.13
CA VAL A 92 -22.70 -9.05 1.12
C VAL A 92 -21.87 -10.08 1.89
N TYR A 93 -20.58 -9.81 2.05
CA TYR A 93 -19.69 -10.65 2.84
C TYR A 93 -19.46 -10.03 4.22
N SER A 94 -19.25 -10.87 5.24
CA SER A 94 -18.82 -10.45 6.57
C SER A 94 -17.38 -10.89 6.83
N CYS A 95 -16.58 -10.04 7.47
CA CYS A 95 -15.27 -10.43 7.97
C CYS A 95 -15.43 -11.13 9.33
N ARG A 96 -14.67 -12.19 9.56
CA ARG A 96 -14.60 -12.90 10.86
C ARG A 96 -13.50 -12.38 11.79
N PHE A 97 -12.74 -11.38 11.33
CA PHE A 97 -11.58 -10.79 12.02
C PHE A 97 -11.77 -9.25 12.10
N SER A 98 -10.68 -8.51 12.22
CA SER A 98 -10.64 -7.03 12.33
C SER A 98 -10.90 -6.26 11.03
N ARG A 99 -11.48 -6.87 9.98
CA ARG A 99 -11.70 -6.22 8.66
C ARG A 99 -10.42 -5.68 7.99
N GLN A 100 -9.26 -6.19 8.40
CA GLN A 100 -7.92 -5.82 7.90
C GLN A 100 -7.12 -7.06 7.44
N CYS A 101 -7.80 -8.13 6.98
CA CYS A 101 -7.12 -9.34 6.53
C CYS A 101 -6.18 -9.05 5.36
N ILE A 102 -4.99 -9.64 5.40
CA ILE A 102 -4.02 -9.62 4.31
C ILE A 102 -4.63 -10.32 3.08
N VAL A 103 -4.46 -9.68 1.92
CA VAL A 103 -4.91 -10.21 0.63
C VAL A 103 -3.68 -10.26 -0.28
N ASP A 104 -3.04 -11.43 -0.30
CA ASP A 104 -1.91 -11.80 -1.16
C ASP A 104 -2.30 -13.02 -2.03
N LYS A 105 -1.37 -13.56 -2.82
CA LYS A 105 -1.63 -14.67 -3.75
C LYS A 105 -2.18 -15.91 -3.02
N ASP A 106 -1.62 -16.24 -1.86
CA ASP A 106 -1.87 -17.49 -1.15
C ASP A 106 -3.08 -17.38 -0.21
N LYS A 107 -3.30 -16.21 0.39
CA LYS A 107 -4.31 -15.96 1.44
C LYS A 107 -5.50 -15.13 0.95
N ARG A 108 -5.56 -14.75 -0.34
CA ARG A 108 -6.72 -14.01 -0.91
C ARG A 108 -8.08 -14.70 -0.68
N ASN A 109 -8.11 -16.00 -0.47
CA ASN A 109 -9.36 -16.74 -0.24
C ASN A 109 -9.81 -16.78 1.24
N GLN A 110 -8.95 -16.36 2.18
CA GLN A 110 -9.22 -16.41 3.62
C GLN A 110 -10.38 -15.51 4.06
N CYS A 111 -10.52 -14.34 3.41
CA CYS A 111 -11.57 -13.38 3.75
C CYS A 111 -12.17 -12.72 2.49
N ARG A 112 -13.38 -13.15 2.13
CA ARG A 112 -14.13 -12.59 0.99
C ARG A 112 -14.47 -11.11 1.19
N TYR A 113 -14.78 -10.69 2.42
CA TYR A 113 -15.04 -9.28 2.73
C TYR A 113 -13.82 -8.41 2.43
N CYS A 114 -12.66 -8.73 3.00
CA CYS A 114 -11.44 -7.92 2.82
C CYS A 114 -10.98 -7.94 1.36
N ARG A 115 -11.12 -9.08 0.67
CA ARG A 115 -10.83 -9.18 -0.76
C ARG A 115 -11.73 -8.26 -1.59
N LEU A 116 -13.05 -8.31 -1.37
CA LEU A 116 -14.00 -7.46 -2.11
C LEU A 116 -13.80 -5.98 -1.80
N LYS A 117 -13.57 -5.64 -0.53
CA LYS A 117 -13.20 -4.28 -0.11
C LYS A 117 -11.94 -3.80 -0.84
N LYS A 118 -10.91 -4.64 -0.96
CA LYS A 118 -9.67 -4.30 -1.69
C LYS A 118 -9.92 -4.16 -3.20
N CYS A 119 -10.80 -4.96 -3.81
CA CYS A 119 -11.22 -4.75 -5.20
C CYS A 119 -11.79 -3.35 -5.43
N PHE A 120 -12.74 -2.91 -4.60
CA PHE A 120 -13.32 -1.57 -4.71
C PHE A 120 -12.28 -0.46 -4.47
N ARG A 121 -11.41 -0.63 -3.46
CA ARG A 121 -10.30 0.31 -3.18
C ARG A 121 -9.32 0.43 -4.34
N ALA A 122 -9.08 -0.64 -5.09
CA ALA A 122 -8.25 -0.64 -6.29
C ALA A 122 -8.95 -0.02 -7.51
N GLY A 123 -10.19 0.47 -7.37
CA GLY A 123 -10.94 1.10 -8.44
C GLY A 123 -11.77 0.14 -9.30
N MET A 124 -11.98 -1.11 -8.87
CA MET A 124 -12.87 -2.02 -9.60
C MET A 124 -14.33 -1.54 -9.47
N LYS A 125 -15.04 -1.41 -10.59
CA LYS A 125 -16.44 -0.95 -10.66
C LYS A 125 -17.28 -1.91 -11.50
N LYS A 126 -18.58 -2.00 -11.20
CA LYS A 126 -19.54 -2.62 -12.13
C LYS A 126 -19.59 -1.69 -13.34
N GLU A 127 -19.27 -2.20 -14.52
CA GLU A 127 -19.48 -1.43 -15.76
C GLU A 127 -20.95 -1.03 -15.82
N GLY A 128 -21.20 0.27 -15.79
CA GLY A 128 -22.54 0.84 -15.92
C GLY A 128 -22.92 0.83 -17.39
N ASN A 129 -24.10 0.32 -17.68
CA ASN A 129 -24.81 0.65 -18.91
C ASN A 129 -25.63 1.91 -18.65
#